data_AF-A0A9E4W899-F1
#
_entry.id   AF-A0A9E4W899-F1
#
_cell.length_a   1.000
_cell.length_b   1.000
_cell.length_c   1.000
_cell.angle_alpha   90.00
_cell.angle_beta   90.00
_cell.angle_gamma   90.00
#
_symmetry.space_group_name_H-M   'P 1'
#
loop_
_entity.id
_entity.type
_entity.pdbx_description
1 polymer ?
#
loop_
_entity_poly.entity_id
_entity_poly.type
_entity_poly.pdbx_seq_one_letter_code
_entity_poly.pdbx_strand_id
1 'polypeptide(L)'
;EMVRVLQPGGRVVILEIVRLEGRGLLARVLPVYFRYVTPWLGALLAGDREAYTYLPQSVEGFLSAGELAALMKIAGLQDVSHDSLGLGTVAIHMGVKP
;
A
#
# COMPACT_ATOMS: atom_id res chain seq x y z
N GLU A 1 15.75 9.49 2.20
CA GLU A 1 15.38 10.85 1.75
C GLU A 1 14.38 11.60 2.61
N MET A 2 13.12 11.14 2.80
CA MET A 2 12.12 11.93 3.56
C MET A 2 12.59 12.32 4.97
N VAL A 3 13.20 11.40 5.72
CA VAL A 3 13.75 11.67 7.06
C VAL A 3 14.92 12.67 7.04
N ARG A 4 15.75 12.64 5.98
CA ARG A 4 16.94 13.51 5.87
C ARG A 4 16.54 14.99 5.79
N VAL A 5 15.47 15.30 5.06
CA VAL A 5 15.03 16.68 4.79
C VAL A 5 14.15 17.28 5.88
N LEU A 6 13.63 16.47 6.81
CA LEU A 6 12.82 16.95 7.92
C LEU A 6 13.66 17.64 9.01
N GLN A 7 13.06 18.59 9.72
CA GLN A 7 13.56 19.08 11.00
C GLN A 7 13.19 18.12 12.14
N PRO A 8 13.92 18.12 13.27
CA PRO A 8 13.48 17.43 14.50
C PRO A 8 12.04 17.81 14.88
N GLY A 9 11.23 16.83 15.26
CA GLY A 9 9.78 16.97 15.48
C GLY A 9 8.92 16.98 14.21
N GLY A 10 9.52 17.02 13.02
CA GLY A 10 8.82 16.94 11.74
C GLY A 10 8.19 15.56 11.51
N ARG A 11 7.11 15.51 10.71
CA ARG A 11 6.34 14.28 10.46
C ARG A 11 6.47 13.83 9.01
N VAL A 12 6.58 12.51 8.83
CA VAL A 12 6.32 11.83 7.55
C VAL A 12 4.93 11.24 7.62
N VAL A 13 4.09 11.54 6.63
CA VAL A 13 2.77 10.92 6.45
C VAL A 13 2.70 10.33 5.04
N ILE A 14 2.31 9.07 4.93
CA ILE A 14 2.26 8.33 3.67
C ILE A 14 0.87 7.72 3.54
N LEU A 15 0.19 7.96 2.40
CA LEU A 15 -1.02 7.24 2.02
C LEU A 15 -0.63 6.30 0.87
N GLU A 16 -0.70 5.00 1.09
CA GLU A 16 -0.23 4.02 0.11
C GLU A 16 -1.16 2.80 0.01
N ILE A 17 -1.19 2.18 -1.16
CA ILE A 17 -1.82 0.88 -1.37
C ILE A 17 -0.99 -0.17 -0.65
N VAL A 18 -1.63 -0.97 0.19
CA VAL A 18 -0.97 -2.00 0.98
C VAL A 18 -1.53 -3.38 0.67
N ARG A 19 -0.66 -4.38 0.76
CA ARG A 19 -1.09 -5.76 0.74
C ARG A 19 -1.88 -6.08 2.00
N LEU A 20 -3.05 -6.69 1.82
CA LEU A 20 -3.89 -7.17 2.91
C LEU A 20 -3.13 -8.21 3.76
N GLU A 21 -3.08 -8.00 5.08
CA GLU A 21 -2.54 -8.96 6.02
C GLU A 21 -3.63 -9.79 6.68
N GLY A 22 -3.34 -11.07 6.94
CA GLY A 22 -4.19 -11.98 7.71
C GLY A 22 -4.78 -13.15 6.93
N ARG A 23 -5.49 -14.03 7.66
CA ARG A 23 -6.12 -15.27 7.12
C ARG A 23 -7.61 -15.11 6.80
N GLY A 24 -8.12 -13.88 6.79
CA GLY A 24 -9.54 -13.60 6.54
C GLY A 24 -9.95 -13.90 5.10
N LEU A 25 -11.24 -14.18 4.90
CA LEU A 25 -11.82 -14.48 3.57
C LEU A 25 -11.50 -13.37 2.56
N LEU A 26 -11.56 -12.11 2.98
CA LEU A 26 -11.24 -10.93 2.16
C LEU A 26 -9.78 -10.93 1.67
N ALA A 27 -8.82 -11.24 2.54
CA ALA A 27 -7.39 -11.30 2.18
C ALA A 27 -7.08 -12.40 1.15
N ARG A 28 -7.95 -13.41 1.01
CA ARG A 28 -7.83 -14.47 -0.01
C ARG A 28 -8.61 -14.15 -1.29
N VAL A 29 -9.79 -13.53 -1.17
CA VAL A 29 -10.70 -13.32 -2.30
C VAL A 29 -10.34 -12.05 -3.09
N LEU A 30 -9.95 -10.97 -2.41
CA LEU A 30 -9.61 -9.71 -3.10
C LEU A 30 -8.45 -9.85 -4.09
N PRO A 31 -7.32 -10.51 -3.74
CA PRO A 31 -6.23 -10.70 -4.69
C PRO A 31 -6.65 -11.51 -5.92
N VAL A 32 -7.51 -12.51 -5.74
CA VAL A 32 -8.06 -13.31 -6.86
C VAL A 32 -8.98 -12.45 -7.73
N TYR A 33 -9.82 -11.62 -7.13
CA TYR A 33 -10.65 -10.66 -7.86
C TYR A 33 -9.79 -9.68 -8.68
N PHE A 34 -8.77 -9.07 -8.07
CA PHE A 34 -7.87 -8.16 -8.79
C PHE A 34 -7.03 -8.86 -9.86
N ARG A 35 -6.66 -10.13 -9.66
CA ARG A 35 -5.86 -10.90 -10.61
C ARG A 35 -6.64 -11.37 -11.83
N TYR A 36 -7.91 -11.74 -11.67
CA TYR A 36 -8.69 -12.37 -12.75
C TYR A 36 -9.83 -11.52 -13.27
N VAL A 37 -10.46 -10.69 -12.43
CA VAL A 37 -11.67 -9.94 -12.79
C VAL A 37 -11.32 -8.54 -13.30
N THR A 38 -10.41 -7.83 -12.62
CA THR A 38 -10.01 -6.47 -13.04
C THR A 38 -9.39 -6.39 -14.45
N PRO A 39 -8.51 -7.32 -14.88
CA PRO A 39 -7.98 -7.29 -16.25
C PRO A 39 -9.06 -7.58 -17.30
N TRP A 40 -10.03 -8.42 -16.94
CA TRP A 40 -11.14 -8.80 -17.84
C TRP A 40 -12.13 -7.64 -18.02
N LEU A 41 -12.46 -6.92 -16.93
CA LEU A 41 -13.26 -5.70 -16.99
C LEU A 41 -12.53 -4.55 -17.70
N GLY A 42 -11.22 -4.40 -17.47
CA GLY A 42 -10.40 -3.41 -18.18
C GLY A 42 -10.34 -3.66 -19.69
N ALA A 43 -10.21 -4.94 -20.10
CA ALA A 43 -10.25 -5.33 -21.50
C ALA A 43 -11.63 -5.12 -22.16
N LEU A 44 -12.72 -5.20 -21.39
CA LEU A 44 -14.08 -5.02 -21.88
C LEU A 44 -14.50 -3.54 -21.99
N LEU A 45 -14.03 -2.68 -21.08
CA LEU A 45 -14.49 -1.30 -20.96
C LEU A 45 -13.60 -0.26 -21.66
N ALA A 46 -12.28 -0.47 -21.72
CA ALA A 46 -11.36 0.61 -22.09
C ALA A 46 -10.80 0.54 -23.51
N GLY A 47 -10.91 -0.60 -24.21
CA GLY A 47 -10.28 -0.79 -25.54
C GLY A 47 -8.74 -0.72 -25.53
N ASP A 48 -8.13 -0.43 -24.37
CA ASP A 48 -6.69 -0.25 -24.20
C ASP A 48 -6.19 -1.16 -23.06
N ARG A 49 -5.63 -2.30 -23.45
CA ARG A 49 -5.19 -3.38 -22.56
C ARG A 49 -3.97 -3.01 -21.70
N GLU A 50 -3.18 -2.03 -22.12
CA GLU A 50 -1.82 -1.84 -21.60
C GLU A 50 -1.83 -1.17 -20.21
N ALA A 51 -2.64 -0.13 -20.01
CA ALA A 51 -2.74 0.59 -18.74
C ALA A 51 -3.29 -0.27 -17.57
N TYR A 52 -4.15 -1.25 -17.87
CA TYR A 52 -4.73 -2.16 -16.87
C TYR A 52 -3.91 -3.44 -16.63
N THR A 53 -2.83 -3.65 -17.36
CA THR A 53 -1.86 -4.74 -17.07
C THR A 53 -0.85 -4.30 -16.00
N TYR A 54 -0.58 -3.00 -15.88
CA TYR A 54 0.36 -2.44 -14.91
C TYR A 54 -0.14 -2.53 -13.46
N LEU A 55 -1.43 -2.23 -13.23
CA LEU A 55 -2.01 -2.28 -11.88
C LEU A 55 -1.81 -3.66 -11.22
N PRO A 56 -2.26 -4.78 -11.83
CA PRO A 56 -2.09 -6.11 -11.25
C PRO A 56 -0.63 -6.50 -11.00
N GLN A 57 0.29 -6.13 -11.90
CA GLN A 57 1.73 -6.42 -11.77
C GLN A 57 2.38 -5.62 -10.64
N SER A 58 1.94 -4.38 -10.38
CA SER A 58 2.43 -3.58 -9.24
C SER A 58 1.92 -4.07 -7.89
N VAL A 59 0.72 -4.68 -7.83
CA VAL A 59 0.10 -5.10 -6.56
C VAL A 59 0.87 -6.22 -5.85
N GLU A 60 1.52 -7.12 -6.60
CA GLU A 60 2.35 -8.18 -6.01
C GLU A 60 3.60 -7.63 -5.30
N GLY A 61 4.09 -6.46 -5.70
CA GLY A 61 5.24 -5.80 -5.09
C GLY A 61 4.90 -4.92 -3.88
N PHE A 62 3.62 -4.68 -3.58
CA PHE A 62 3.25 -3.80 -2.47
C PHE A 62 3.53 -4.45 -1.13
N LEU A 63 4.13 -3.65 -0.24
CA LEU A 63 4.34 -4.00 1.16
C LEU A 63 3.01 -4.08 1.89
N SER A 64 2.97 -4.86 2.96
CA SER A 64 1.90 -4.72 3.92
C SER A 64 2.03 -3.42 4.73
N ALA A 65 0.95 -3.04 5.42
CA ALA A 65 1.00 -1.91 6.34
C ALA A 65 2.04 -2.12 7.45
N GLY A 66 2.18 -3.35 7.97
CA GLY A 66 3.21 -3.70 8.94
C GLY A 66 4.63 -3.58 8.39
N GLU A 67 4.88 -4.09 7.18
CA GLU A 67 6.19 -4.01 6.51
C GLU A 67 6.61 -2.56 6.24
N LEU A 68 5.70 -1.72 5.73
CA LEU A 68 5.98 -0.31 5.50
C LEU A 68 6.25 0.44 6.81
N ALA A 69 5.49 0.16 7.87
CA ALA A 69 5.75 0.73 9.19
C ALA A 69 7.12 0.31 9.76
N ALA A 70 7.55 -0.93 9.53
CA ALA A 70 8.88 -1.39 9.92
C ALA A 70 9.99 -0.64 9.16
N LEU A 71 9.83 -0.42 7.84
CA LEU A 71 10.77 0.37 7.05
C LEU A 71 10.87 1.82 7.54
N MET A 72 9.75 2.44 7.92
CA MET A 72 9.76 3.79 8.51
C MET A 72 10.58 3.86 9.80
N LYS A 73 10.47 2.84 10.66
CA LYS A 73 11.29 2.73 11.89
C LYS A 73 12.77 2.56 11.56
N ILE A 74 13.10 1.69 10.61
CA ILE A 74 14.49 1.48 10.15
C ILE A 74 15.08 2.77 9.58
N ALA A 75 14.27 3.59 8.91
CA ALA A 75 14.69 4.88 8.38
C ALA A 75 14.91 5.96 9.45
N GLY A 76 14.64 5.68 10.72
CA GLY A 76 14.90 6.57 11.86
C GLY A 76 13.70 7.37 12.34
N LEU A 77 12.48 7.05 11.89
CA LEU A 77 11.25 7.66 12.43
C LEU A 77 10.84 6.97 13.74
N GLN A 78 10.33 7.76 14.68
CA GLN A 78 9.72 7.34 15.93
C GLN A 78 8.21 7.53 15.90
N ASP A 79 7.51 7.06 16.93
CA ASP A 79 6.04 7.13 17.05
C ASP A 79 5.30 6.66 15.79
N VAL A 80 5.84 5.60 15.16
CA VAL A 80 5.30 5.11 13.89
C VAL A 80 3.98 4.38 14.13
N SER A 81 2.92 4.87 13.50
CA SER A 81 1.58 4.29 13.50
C SER A 81 1.04 4.15 12.08
N HIS A 82 0.02 3.32 11.90
CA HIS A 82 -0.73 3.26 10.65
C HIS A 82 -2.21 2.98 10.91
N ASP A 83 -3.05 3.48 10.02
CA ASP A 83 -4.49 3.25 9.98
C ASP A 83 -4.91 2.69 8.63
N SER A 84 -5.61 1.56 8.64
CA SER A 84 -6.08 0.88 7.44
C SER A 84 -7.43 1.41 6.98
N LEU A 85 -7.55 1.69 5.68
CA LEU A 85 -8.72 2.22 4.99
C LEU A 85 -9.12 1.29 3.82
N GLY A 86 -10.28 1.54 3.22
CA GLY A 86 -10.68 0.84 1.99
C GLY A 86 -10.68 -0.69 2.13
N LEU A 87 -11.23 -1.20 3.24
CA LEU A 87 -11.22 -2.63 3.59
C LEU A 87 -9.83 -3.24 3.78
N GLY A 88 -8.82 -2.43 4.08
CA GLY A 88 -7.44 -2.86 4.33
C GLY A 88 -6.56 -2.91 3.08
N THR A 89 -7.02 -2.34 1.96
CA THR A 89 -6.23 -2.23 0.72
C THR A 89 -5.39 -0.95 0.67
N VAL A 90 -5.67 0.00 1.55
CA VAL A 90 -4.96 1.28 1.66
C VAL A 90 -4.62 1.51 3.12
N ALA A 91 -3.47 2.12 3.41
CA ALA A 91 -3.12 2.55 4.75
C ALA A 91 -2.54 3.97 4.75
N ILE A 92 -2.83 4.70 5.82
CA ILE A 92 -2.14 5.94 6.16
C ILE A 92 -1.12 5.61 7.23
N HIS A 93 0.16 5.88 6.95
CA HIS A 93 1.25 5.76 7.91
C HIS A 93 1.70 7.14 8.38
N MET A 94 2.09 7.24 9.65
CA MET A 94 2.70 8.43 10.22
C MET A 94 3.95 8.04 11.00
N GLY A 95 4.98 8.89 10.97
CA GLY A 95 6.14 8.80 11.87
C GLY A 95 6.77 10.17 12.09
N VAL A 96 7.47 10.32 13.21
CA VAL A 96 8.08 11.58 13.65
C VAL A 96 9.61 11.47 13.57
N LYS A 97 10.28 12.48 13.02
CA LYS A 97 11.74 12.58 13.11
C LYS A 97 12.11 13.05 14.53
N PRO A 98 12.96 12.31 15.26
CA PRO A 98 13.42 12.75 16.57
C PRO A 98 14.20 14.07 16.51
#